data_AF-A0A2H3C637-F1
#
_entry.id   AF-A0A2H3C637-F1
#
_cell.length_a   1.000
_cell.length_b   1.000
_cell.length_c   1.000
_cell.angle_alpha   90.00
_cell.angle_beta   90.00
_cell.angle_gamma   90.00
#
_symmetry.space_group_name_H-M   'P 1'
#
loop_
_entity.id
_entity.type
_entity.pdbx_description
1 polymer ?
#
loop_
_entity_poly.entity_id
_entity_poly.type
_entity_poly.pdbx_seq_one_letter_code
_entity_poly.pdbx_strand_id
1 'polypeptide(L)'
;MARISSPLALVLSVLYNELTIAFVIARRPSISARYALFSSQFLVSWKATGLLTANDTFRDYGIGSGIYAASLFTSIHFFFLVDPLAEGTRHVYDAQNAKDMSFLKRFWWALCLRTSIRGVGWSNQLPHIPPTSKQSRWRFVSQSLRDAVNYILILDIAGTYMIHNPIFSYRANEALPITSQGIYLQVINVWAWWTNLYASLQMLYCLIAAICVSSGISEPQFWPPMFGKLHDAYTLRRAWGRVWHQILRRFVTSIGKFVAQTLGFPRGTKLSSYTQLYVGFFVSGNVHAWGDRMAGSKFGQSILWFQLQAVAITLEDAVIVLGKRAGFRDHILWRTIGLLWVATWFVLTTPMLTAVITNAAQPLRPTLPFSPLLGIQWWLWTVYLGE
;
A
#
# COMPACT_ATOMS: atom_id res chain seq x y z
N MET A 1 17.57 -2.99 -23.08
CA MET A 1 18.05 -4.27 -22.49
C MET A 1 16.83 -5.08 -22.10
N ALA A 2 16.74 -6.35 -22.50
CA ALA A 2 15.62 -7.20 -22.11
C ALA A 2 15.62 -7.40 -20.58
N ARG A 3 14.44 -7.41 -19.96
CA ARG A 3 14.31 -7.67 -18.52
C ARG A 3 14.39 -9.17 -18.26
N ILE A 4 14.87 -9.53 -17.08
CA ILE A 4 15.18 -10.90 -16.67
C ILE A 4 14.21 -11.33 -15.57
N SER A 5 13.54 -12.46 -15.79
CA SER A 5 12.74 -13.11 -14.75
C SER A 5 13.63 -14.01 -13.90
N SER A 6 14.08 -13.51 -12.75
CA SER A 6 14.88 -14.27 -11.78
C SER A 6 14.30 -14.12 -10.37
N PRO A 7 13.49 -15.10 -9.91
CA PRO A 7 12.94 -15.09 -8.56
C PRO A 7 14.02 -15.02 -7.47
N LEU A 8 15.14 -15.73 -7.67
CA LEU A 8 16.26 -15.70 -6.73
C LEU A 8 16.88 -14.31 -6.61
N ALA A 9 17.17 -13.63 -7.73
CA ALA A 9 17.74 -12.28 -7.71
C ALA A 9 16.78 -11.27 -7.06
N LEU A 10 15.48 -11.42 -7.30
CA LEU A 10 14.44 -10.62 -6.66
C LEU A 10 14.45 -10.83 -5.15
N VAL A 11 14.41 -12.07 -4.67
CA VAL A 11 14.43 -12.39 -3.24
C VAL A 11 15.70 -11.87 -2.57
N LEU A 12 16.88 -12.12 -3.15
CA LEU A 12 18.15 -11.69 -2.58
C LEU A 12 18.27 -10.17 -2.46
N SER A 13 17.83 -9.43 -3.48
CA SER A 13 17.86 -7.96 -3.46
C SER A 13 16.87 -7.36 -2.45
N VAL A 14 15.70 -7.98 -2.28
CA VAL A 14 14.72 -7.58 -1.25
C VAL A 14 15.27 -7.87 0.15
N LEU A 15 15.80 -9.07 0.38
CA LEU A 15 16.41 -9.43 1.67
C LEU A 15 17.56 -8.48 2.03
N TYR A 16 18.41 -8.13 1.05
CA TYR A 16 19.47 -7.15 1.27
C TYR A 16 18.94 -5.82 1.79
N ASN A 17 17.90 -5.26 1.15
CA ASN A 17 17.29 -4.01 1.57
C ASN A 17 16.72 -4.12 3.00
N GLU A 18 15.97 -5.17 3.31
CA GLU A 18 15.31 -5.34 4.61
C GLU A 18 16.29 -5.61 5.76
N LEU A 19 17.29 -6.47 5.55
CA LEU A 19 18.33 -6.77 6.54
C LEU A 19 19.21 -5.56 6.83
N THR A 20 19.49 -4.73 5.82
CA THR A 20 20.27 -3.49 5.99
C THR A 20 19.53 -2.50 6.89
N ILE A 21 18.21 -2.40 6.79
CA ILE A 21 17.41 -1.55 7.68
C ILE A 21 17.53 -2.02 9.14
N ALA A 22 17.32 -3.31 9.38
CA ALA A 22 17.47 -3.87 10.73
C ALA A 22 18.89 -3.69 11.29
N PHE A 23 19.91 -3.83 10.43
CA PHE A 23 21.30 -3.61 10.82
C PHE A 23 21.55 -2.17 11.26
N VAL A 24 21.07 -1.17 10.51
CA VAL A 24 21.26 0.24 10.86
C VAL A 24 20.57 0.59 12.18
N ILE A 25 19.34 0.11 12.38
CA ILE A 25 18.61 0.28 13.65
C ILE A 25 19.41 -0.32 14.81
N ALA A 26 19.86 -1.58 14.68
CA ALA A 26 20.52 -2.29 15.77
C ALA A 26 21.94 -1.77 16.08
N ARG A 27 22.74 -1.47 15.05
CA ARG A 27 24.16 -1.11 15.18
C ARG A 27 24.40 0.38 15.44
N ARG A 28 23.48 1.25 15.02
CA ARG A 28 23.61 2.73 15.02
C ARG A 28 24.95 3.18 14.41
N PRO A 29 25.24 2.82 13.14
CA PRO A 29 26.48 3.22 12.50
C PRO A 29 26.57 4.74 12.35
N SER A 30 27.78 5.25 12.08
CA SER A 30 28.05 6.66 11.83
C SER A 30 27.23 7.20 10.64
N ILE A 31 27.02 8.51 10.60
CA ILE A 31 26.22 9.13 9.53
C ILE A 31 26.77 8.83 8.12
N SER A 32 28.09 8.84 7.95
CA SER A 32 28.74 8.51 6.67
C SER A 32 28.47 7.06 6.24
N ALA A 33 28.50 6.12 7.19
CA ALA A 33 28.15 4.73 6.92
C ALA A 33 26.66 4.58 6.56
N ARG A 34 25.76 5.36 7.18
CA ARG A 34 24.34 5.38 6.79
C ARG A 34 24.14 5.88 5.36
N TYR A 35 24.86 6.94 4.95
CA TYR A 35 24.82 7.40 3.55
C TYR A 35 25.34 6.37 2.56
N ALA A 36 26.44 5.67 2.89
CA ALA A 36 26.97 4.60 2.04
C ALA A 36 25.96 3.44 1.90
N LEU A 37 25.38 2.97 3.01
CA LEU A 37 24.37 1.91 3.01
C LEU A 37 23.08 2.31 2.29
N PHE A 38 22.64 3.55 2.44
CA PHE A 38 21.47 4.04 1.72
C PHE A 38 21.75 4.12 0.21
N SER A 39 22.94 4.59 -0.17
CA SER A 39 23.36 4.67 -1.58
C SER A 39 23.44 3.28 -2.20
N SER A 40 23.92 2.26 -1.48
CA SER A 40 23.95 0.89 -1.98
C SER A 40 22.54 0.30 -2.10
N GLN A 41 21.64 0.50 -1.13
CA GLN A 41 20.23 0.11 -1.25
C GLN A 41 19.55 0.78 -2.45
N PHE A 42 19.81 2.07 -2.67
CA PHE A 42 19.29 2.81 -3.82
C PHE A 42 19.78 2.19 -5.13
N LEU A 43 21.08 1.95 -5.27
CA LEU A 43 21.67 1.35 -6.48
C LEU A 43 21.14 -0.06 -6.75
N VAL A 44 21.03 -0.90 -5.71
CA VAL A 44 20.46 -2.25 -5.81
C VAL A 44 19.01 -2.17 -6.29
N SER A 45 18.19 -1.33 -5.65
CA SER A 45 16.78 -1.15 -6.01
C SER A 45 16.62 -0.58 -7.42
N TRP A 46 17.47 0.38 -7.81
CA TRP A 46 17.42 1.01 -9.13
C TRP A 46 17.76 0.04 -10.26
N LYS A 47 18.79 -0.80 -10.04
CA LYS A 47 19.15 -1.89 -10.94
C LYS A 47 18.06 -2.96 -10.98
N ALA A 48 17.58 -3.41 -9.82
CA ALA A 48 16.55 -4.44 -9.73
C ALA A 48 15.27 -4.04 -10.46
N THR A 49 14.73 -2.84 -10.21
CA THR A 49 13.52 -2.35 -10.88
C THR A 49 13.69 -2.04 -12.37
N GLY A 50 14.94 -1.89 -12.85
CA GLY A 50 15.24 -1.69 -14.27
C GLY A 50 15.51 -2.99 -15.04
N LEU A 51 15.99 -4.02 -14.35
CA LEU A 51 16.48 -5.27 -14.96
C LEU A 51 15.60 -6.48 -14.67
N LEU A 52 14.89 -6.53 -13.54
CA LEU A 52 14.07 -7.67 -13.15
C LEU A 52 12.60 -7.44 -13.52
N THR A 53 11.89 -8.55 -13.74
CA THR A 53 10.44 -8.55 -13.99
C THR A 53 9.81 -9.83 -13.43
N ALA A 54 8.57 -9.71 -12.96
CA ALA A 54 7.67 -10.81 -12.61
C ALA A 54 6.85 -11.29 -13.83
N ASN A 55 7.17 -10.80 -15.03
CA ASN A 55 6.44 -11.04 -16.29
C ASN A 55 4.95 -10.66 -16.23
N ASP A 56 4.59 -9.72 -15.35
CA ASP A 56 3.23 -9.21 -15.20
C ASP A 56 3.27 -7.77 -14.73
N THR A 57 2.67 -6.86 -15.51
CA THR A 57 2.72 -5.42 -15.30
C THR A 57 2.18 -5.03 -13.92
N PHE A 58 1.11 -5.67 -13.46
CA PHE A 58 0.47 -5.34 -12.19
C PHE A 58 1.34 -5.78 -11.00
N ARG A 59 1.90 -7.00 -11.05
CA ARG A 59 2.85 -7.50 -10.05
C ARG A 59 4.13 -6.67 -10.03
N ASP A 60 4.67 -6.32 -11.19
CA ASP A 60 5.84 -5.47 -11.31
C ASP A 60 5.61 -4.09 -10.70
N TYR A 61 4.46 -3.47 -10.96
CA TYR A 61 4.06 -2.23 -10.30
C TYR A 61 4.04 -2.36 -8.77
N GLY A 62 3.42 -3.44 -8.27
CA GLY A 62 3.34 -3.73 -6.85
C GLY A 62 4.70 -3.97 -6.19
N ILE A 63 5.61 -4.67 -6.86
CA ILE A 63 6.97 -4.94 -6.36
C ILE A 63 7.80 -3.64 -6.35
N GLY A 64 7.77 -2.88 -7.44
CA GLY A 64 8.50 -1.61 -7.53
C GLY A 64 8.09 -0.62 -6.45
N SER A 65 6.78 -0.49 -6.22
CA SER A 65 6.20 0.45 -5.25
C SER A 65 6.22 -0.09 -3.81
N GLY A 66 5.53 -1.21 -3.57
CA GLY A 66 5.26 -1.77 -2.24
C GLY A 66 6.45 -2.49 -1.61
N ILE A 67 7.44 -2.90 -2.39
CA ILE A 67 8.65 -3.56 -1.89
C ILE A 67 9.83 -2.58 -2.00
N TYR A 68 10.39 -2.37 -3.20
CA TYR A 68 11.64 -1.61 -3.33
C TYR A 68 11.53 -0.17 -2.82
N ALA A 69 10.54 0.60 -3.30
CA ALA A 69 10.40 1.98 -2.85
C ALA A 69 10.01 2.06 -1.37
N ALA A 70 9.07 1.24 -0.91
CA ALA A 70 8.70 1.21 0.51
C ALA A 70 9.91 0.92 1.43
N SER A 71 10.83 0.03 1.04
CA SER A 71 12.09 -0.22 1.75
C SER A 71 13.00 1.01 1.75
N LEU A 72 13.18 1.68 0.61
CA LEU A 72 14.02 2.89 0.52
C LEU A 72 13.47 4.04 1.38
N PHE A 73 12.18 4.33 1.28
CA PHE A 73 11.57 5.38 2.09
C PHE A 73 11.52 5.02 3.59
N THR A 74 11.42 3.73 3.92
CA THR A 74 11.61 3.28 5.30
C THR A 74 13.06 3.44 5.76
N SER A 75 14.04 3.24 4.87
CA SER A 75 15.45 3.49 5.17
C SER A 75 15.66 4.97 5.47
N ILE A 76 15.04 5.90 4.72
CA ILE A 76 15.09 7.34 5.04
C ILE A 76 14.61 7.58 6.48
N HIS A 77 13.47 6.99 6.85
CA HIS A 77 12.93 7.10 8.21
C HIS A 77 13.93 6.64 9.28
N PHE A 78 14.43 5.41 9.20
CA PHE A 78 15.29 4.84 10.25
C PHE A 78 16.76 5.25 10.18
N PHE A 79 17.25 5.74 9.04
CA PHE A 79 18.66 6.14 8.90
C PHE A 79 18.85 7.58 9.34
N PHE A 80 17.88 8.45 9.05
CA PHE A 80 18.08 9.90 9.14
C PHE A 80 17.06 10.63 10.01
N LEU A 81 15.84 10.12 10.15
CA LEU A 81 14.76 10.89 10.79
C LEU A 81 14.43 10.46 12.22
N VAL A 82 14.59 9.18 12.53
CA VAL A 82 14.30 8.64 13.87
C VAL A 82 15.41 7.72 14.36
N ASP A 83 15.57 7.67 15.67
CA ASP A 83 16.44 6.70 16.34
C ASP A 83 15.61 5.90 17.36
N PRO A 84 15.07 4.72 16.97
CA PRO A 84 14.20 3.94 17.84
C PRO A 84 14.83 3.56 19.18
N LEU A 85 16.16 3.36 19.20
CA LEU A 85 16.90 2.97 20.40
C LEU A 85 17.11 4.15 21.36
N ALA A 86 17.19 5.38 20.84
CA ALA A 86 17.31 6.60 21.64
C ALA A 86 15.94 7.14 22.09
N GLU A 87 14.92 7.04 21.24
CA GLU A 87 13.57 7.57 21.47
C GLU A 87 12.70 6.70 22.39
N GLY A 88 13.25 5.61 22.94
CA GLY A 88 12.53 4.71 23.84
C GLY A 88 11.41 3.93 23.15
N THR A 89 11.57 3.60 21.86
CA THR A 89 10.66 2.67 21.19
C THR A 89 10.71 1.33 21.92
N ARG A 90 9.53 0.77 22.23
CA ARG A 90 9.41 -0.51 22.94
C ARG A 90 8.26 -1.32 22.37
N HIS A 91 8.43 -2.63 22.32
CA HIS A 91 7.37 -3.60 22.13
C HIS A 91 6.68 -3.89 23.47
N VAL A 92 5.41 -4.29 23.45
CA VAL A 92 4.64 -4.63 24.67
C VAL A 92 5.26 -5.74 25.52
N TYR A 93 6.12 -6.57 24.92
CA TYR A 93 6.81 -7.68 25.60
C TYR A 93 8.29 -7.39 25.93
N ASP A 94 8.76 -6.16 25.74
CA ASP A 94 10.13 -5.81 26.07
C ASP A 94 10.33 -5.77 27.59
N ALA A 95 11.07 -6.75 28.12
CA ALA A 95 11.47 -6.79 29.54
C ALA A 95 12.59 -5.78 29.89
N GLN A 96 13.32 -5.29 28.89
CA GLN A 96 14.42 -4.33 29.04
C GLN A 96 14.46 -3.41 27.82
N ASN A 97 15.17 -2.28 27.90
CA ASN A 97 15.33 -1.43 26.72
C ASN A 97 16.12 -2.17 25.62
N ALA A 98 15.72 -1.96 24.36
CA ALA A 98 16.41 -2.51 23.20
C ALA A 98 17.89 -2.12 23.12
N LYS A 99 18.25 -0.91 23.58
CA LYS A 99 19.65 -0.45 23.64
C LYS A 99 20.53 -1.28 24.58
N ASP A 100 19.92 -1.95 25.56
CA ASP A 100 20.61 -2.75 26.58
C ASP A 100 20.65 -4.25 26.18
N MET A 101 20.01 -4.65 25.08
CA MET A 101 20.00 -6.03 24.60
C MET A 101 21.33 -6.41 23.92
N SER A 102 21.71 -7.70 23.95
CA SER A 102 22.81 -8.22 23.12
C SER A 102 22.56 -7.93 21.64
N PHE A 103 23.62 -7.87 20.84
CA PHE A 103 23.51 -7.48 19.43
C PHE A 103 22.52 -8.36 18.64
N LEU A 104 22.58 -9.68 18.78
CA LEU A 104 21.67 -10.60 18.07
C LEU A 104 20.22 -10.40 18.48
N LYS A 105 19.94 -10.25 19.79
CA LYS A 105 18.59 -9.98 20.30
C LYS A 105 18.06 -8.63 19.80
N ARG A 106 18.93 -7.62 19.76
CA ARG A 106 18.61 -6.29 19.25
C ARG A 106 18.40 -6.26 17.73
N PHE A 107 19.16 -7.04 16.98
CA PHE A 107 18.98 -7.20 15.54
C PHE A 107 17.65 -7.89 15.22
N TRP A 108 17.30 -8.95 15.96
CA TRP A 108 15.98 -9.56 15.89
C TRP A 108 14.85 -8.59 16.24
N TRP A 109 15.01 -7.84 17.34
CA TRP A 109 14.09 -6.77 17.73
C TRP A 109 13.90 -5.73 16.62
N ALA A 110 14.98 -5.33 15.94
CA ALA A 110 14.93 -4.40 14.82
C ALA A 110 14.21 -4.98 13.59
N LEU A 111 14.39 -6.27 13.29
CA LEU A 111 13.60 -6.97 12.27
C LEU A 111 12.12 -6.95 12.61
N CYS A 112 11.73 -7.26 13.85
CA CYS A 112 10.35 -7.20 14.30
C CYS A 112 9.76 -5.79 14.20
N LEU A 113 10.53 -4.76 14.56
CA LEU A 113 10.10 -3.36 14.44
C LEU A 113 9.88 -2.97 12.97
N ARG A 114 10.76 -3.42 12.08
CA ARG A 114 10.65 -3.16 10.63
C ARG A 114 9.44 -3.85 10.02
N THR A 115 9.21 -5.12 10.33
CA THR A 115 8.05 -5.87 9.82
C THR A 115 6.72 -5.40 10.44
N SER A 116 6.77 -4.74 11.59
CA SER A 116 5.63 -4.06 12.21
C SER A 116 5.39 -2.68 11.58
N ILE A 117 5.04 -2.68 10.29
CA ILE A 117 4.94 -1.46 9.46
C ILE A 117 3.95 -0.43 10.04
N ARG A 118 2.86 -0.91 10.66
CA ARG A 118 1.84 -0.08 11.33
C ARG A 118 2.10 0.14 12.84
N GLY A 119 3.14 -0.48 13.39
CA GLY A 119 3.52 -0.37 14.80
C GLY A 119 2.57 -1.05 15.77
N VAL A 120 1.80 -2.05 15.34
CA VAL A 120 0.86 -2.74 16.24
C VAL A 120 1.64 -3.47 17.33
N GLY A 121 1.33 -3.20 18.61
CA GLY A 121 2.10 -3.75 19.74
C GLY A 121 3.38 -2.97 20.08
N TRP A 122 3.62 -1.83 19.43
CA TRP A 122 4.76 -0.97 19.69
C TRP A 122 4.32 0.38 20.27
N SER A 123 5.18 1.02 21.06
CA SER A 123 4.91 2.35 21.62
C SER A 123 4.70 3.45 20.56
N ASN A 124 5.12 3.20 19.32
CA ASN A 124 4.96 4.09 18.17
C ASN A 124 3.87 3.60 17.17
N GLN A 125 2.82 2.96 17.68
CA GLN A 125 1.66 2.55 16.89
C GLN A 125 1.04 3.74 16.16
N LEU A 126 0.67 3.53 14.90
CA LEU A 126 0.00 4.56 14.11
C LEU A 126 -1.41 4.87 14.67
N PRO A 127 -1.91 6.11 14.49
CA PRO A 127 -3.26 6.47 14.89
C PRO A 127 -4.31 5.88 13.94
N HIS A 128 -5.54 5.69 14.42
CA HIS A 128 -6.69 5.17 13.66
C HIS A 128 -6.54 3.74 13.13
N ILE A 129 -5.72 2.92 13.79
CA ILE A 129 -5.69 1.47 13.52
C ILE A 129 -7.01 0.85 13.98
N PRO A 130 -7.65 -0.03 13.18
CA PRO A 130 -8.85 -0.73 13.59
C PRO A 130 -8.66 -1.55 14.89
N PRO A 131 -9.73 -1.85 15.63
CA PRO A 131 -9.64 -2.63 16.87
C PRO A 131 -8.92 -3.97 16.66
N THR A 132 -8.10 -4.36 17.63
CA THR A 132 -7.36 -5.62 17.63
C THR A 132 -8.27 -6.81 17.96
N SER A 133 -7.90 -7.99 17.46
CA SER A 133 -8.65 -9.23 17.75
C SER A 133 -8.38 -9.70 19.17
N LYS A 134 -9.45 -10.12 19.87
CA LYS A 134 -9.40 -10.80 21.17
C LYS A 134 -9.77 -12.30 21.06
N GLN A 135 -9.78 -12.84 19.86
CA GLN A 135 -10.18 -14.22 19.59
C GLN A 135 -9.09 -15.21 20.01
N SER A 136 -9.47 -16.46 20.27
CA SER A 136 -8.50 -17.55 20.42
C SER A 136 -7.74 -17.80 19.12
N ARG A 137 -6.52 -18.35 19.24
CA ARG A 137 -5.60 -18.62 18.11
C ARG A 137 -6.31 -19.28 16.93
N TRP A 138 -6.92 -20.45 17.15
CA TRP A 138 -7.51 -21.24 16.07
C TRP A 138 -8.80 -20.63 15.51
N ARG A 139 -9.59 -19.92 16.33
CA ARG A 139 -10.74 -19.17 15.82
C ARG A 139 -10.31 -18.05 14.88
N PHE A 140 -9.24 -17.33 15.23
CA PHE A 140 -8.66 -16.30 14.38
C PHE A 140 -8.09 -16.88 13.08
N VAL A 141 -7.38 -18.02 13.14
CA VAL A 141 -6.84 -18.69 11.96
C VAL A 141 -7.97 -19.13 11.02
N SER A 142 -9.01 -19.78 11.53
CA SER A 142 -10.16 -20.20 10.70
C SER A 142 -10.90 -19.02 10.08
N GLN A 143 -11.07 -17.92 10.83
CA GLN A 143 -11.64 -16.68 10.29
C GLN A 143 -10.76 -16.10 9.17
N SER A 144 -9.44 -16.03 9.39
CA SER A 144 -8.51 -15.47 8.41
C SER A 144 -8.47 -16.29 7.13
N LEU A 145 -8.51 -17.63 7.22
CA LEU A 145 -8.57 -18.50 6.05
C LEU A 145 -9.91 -18.35 5.30
N ARG A 146 -11.03 -18.27 6.01
CA ARG A 146 -12.34 -18.00 5.38
C ARG A 146 -12.35 -16.65 4.67
N ASP A 147 -11.81 -15.62 5.30
CA ASP A 147 -11.71 -14.29 4.69
C ASP A 147 -10.80 -14.30 3.46
N ALA A 148 -9.67 -15.01 3.52
CA ALA A 148 -8.80 -15.21 2.36
C ALA A 148 -9.54 -15.87 1.19
N VAL A 149 -10.34 -16.92 1.45
CA VAL A 149 -11.19 -17.56 0.43
C VAL A 149 -12.19 -16.57 -0.16
N ASN A 150 -12.88 -15.78 0.67
CA ASN A 150 -13.80 -14.75 0.18
C ASN A 150 -13.10 -13.73 -0.73
N TYR A 151 -11.90 -13.28 -0.34
CA TYR A 151 -11.12 -12.36 -1.16
C TYR A 151 -10.58 -13.00 -2.44
N ILE A 152 -10.27 -14.30 -2.45
CA ILE A 152 -9.95 -15.05 -3.68
C ILE A 152 -11.14 -15.01 -4.64
N LEU A 153 -12.37 -15.25 -4.16
CA LEU A 153 -13.56 -15.20 -5.02
C LEU A 153 -13.81 -13.78 -5.58
N ILE A 154 -13.63 -12.75 -4.75
CA ILE A 154 -13.74 -11.35 -5.20
C ILE A 154 -12.67 -11.02 -6.25
N LEU A 155 -11.43 -11.46 -6.02
CA LEU A 155 -10.32 -11.30 -6.96
C LEU A 155 -10.60 -12.00 -8.29
N ASP A 156 -11.19 -13.19 -8.23
CA ASP A 156 -11.52 -13.96 -9.40
C ASP A 156 -12.57 -13.27 -10.27
N ILE A 157 -13.63 -12.72 -9.66
CA ILE A 157 -14.64 -11.93 -10.37
C ILE A 157 -14.02 -10.70 -11.03
N ALA A 158 -13.30 -9.88 -10.25
CA ALA A 158 -12.72 -8.64 -10.74
C ALA A 158 -11.62 -8.90 -11.79
N GLY A 159 -10.76 -9.88 -11.53
CA GLY A 159 -9.68 -10.30 -12.42
C GLY A 159 -10.21 -10.88 -13.72
N THR A 160 -11.26 -11.71 -13.68
CA THR A 160 -11.89 -12.27 -14.88
C THR A 160 -12.47 -11.17 -15.76
N TYR A 161 -13.18 -10.19 -15.17
CA TYR A 161 -13.65 -9.02 -15.92
C TYR A 161 -12.47 -8.27 -16.57
N MET A 162 -11.41 -8.02 -15.82
CA MET A 162 -10.25 -7.26 -16.32
C MET A 162 -9.56 -7.98 -17.48
N ILE A 163 -9.30 -9.29 -17.41
CA ILE A 163 -8.63 -10.03 -18.49
C ILE A 163 -9.50 -10.24 -19.74
N HIS A 164 -10.82 -10.12 -19.63
CA HIS A 164 -11.74 -10.19 -20.78
C HIS A 164 -12.08 -8.82 -21.36
N ASN A 165 -11.79 -7.74 -20.65
CA ASN A 165 -11.98 -6.40 -21.19
C ASN A 165 -10.98 -6.18 -22.36
N PRO A 166 -11.44 -5.76 -23.56
CA PRO A 166 -10.60 -5.57 -24.73
C PRO A 166 -9.32 -4.76 -24.49
N ILE A 167 -9.40 -3.64 -23.75
CA ILE A 167 -8.26 -2.72 -23.57
C ILE A 167 -7.15 -3.29 -22.68
N PHE A 168 -7.45 -4.35 -21.92
CA PHE A 168 -6.49 -5.05 -21.07
C PHE A 168 -6.08 -6.41 -21.63
N SER A 169 -6.61 -6.79 -22.80
CA SER A 169 -6.43 -8.11 -23.40
C SER A 169 -5.94 -8.01 -24.84
N TYR A 170 -6.77 -8.35 -25.83
CA TYR A 170 -6.38 -8.42 -27.24
C TYR A 170 -6.09 -7.04 -27.87
N ARG A 171 -6.52 -5.94 -27.25
CA ARG A 171 -6.20 -4.56 -27.66
C ARG A 171 -5.20 -3.86 -26.74
N ALA A 172 -4.56 -4.59 -25.83
CA ALA A 172 -3.63 -3.98 -24.87
C ALA A 172 -2.47 -3.24 -25.56
N ASN A 173 -2.02 -3.72 -26.73
CA ASN A 173 -0.96 -3.10 -27.53
C ASN A 173 -1.33 -1.70 -28.08
N GLU A 174 -2.61 -1.35 -28.15
CA GLU A 174 -3.08 -0.02 -28.56
C GLU A 174 -2.90 1.04 -27.44
N ALA A 175 -2.57 0.62 -26.21
CA ALA A 175 -2.37 1.48 -25.05
C ALA A 175 -3.53 2.46 -24.79
N LEU A 176 -4.77 2.02 -25.06
CA LEU A 176 -5.95 2.87 -24.90
C LEU A 176 -6.23 3.15 -23.42
N PRO A 177 -6.56 4.41 -23.06
CA PRO A 177 -6.95 4.74 -21.70
C PRO A 177 -8.34 4.18 -21.39
N ILE A 178 -8.61 3.88 -20.12
CA ILE A 178 -9.93 3.37 -19.69
C ILE A 178 -11.10 4.32 -19.99
N THR A 179 -10.81 5.61 -20.22
CA THR A 179 -11.79 6.64 -20.62
C THR A 179 -12.27 6.46 -22.06
N SER A 180 -11.55 5.73 -22.91
CA SER A 180 -11.92 5.51 -24.32
C SER A 180 -13.16 4.61 -24.47
N GLN A 181 -13.57 3.93 -23.41
CA GLN A 181 -14.74 3.04 -23.39
C GLN A 181 -16.03 3.75 -22.95
N GLY A 182 -15.99 5.07 -22.74
CA GLY A 182 -17.11 5.87 -22.25
C GLY A 182 -17.32 5.74 -20.74
N ILE A 183 -18.17 6.62 -20.17
CA ILE A 183 -18.29 6.79 -18.72
C ILE A 183 -18.79 5.53 -18.00
N TYR A 184 -19.70 4.76 -18.61
CA TYR A 184 -20.23 3.55 -18.00
C TYR A 184 -19.15 2.49 -17.79
N LEU A 185 -18.37 2.17 -18.83
CA LEU A 185 -17.27 1.21 -18.71
C LEU A 185 -16.12 1.78 -17.89
N GLN A 186 -15.87 3.09 -17.93
CA GLN A 186 -14.90 3.73 -17.04
C GLN A 186 -15.24 3.49 -15.56
N VAL A 187 -16.50 3.67 -15.15
CA VAL A 187 -16.95 3.38 -13.78
C VAL A 187 -16.66 1.93 -13.42
N ILE A 188 -17.03 0.97 -14.28
CA ILE A 188 -16.80 -0.46 -14.03
C ILE A 188 -15.31 -0.77 -13.95
N ASN A 189 -14.49 -0.26 -14.87
CA ASN A 189 -13.04 -0.44 -14.89
C ASN A 189 -12.38 0.09 -13.61
N VAL A 190 -12.75 1.30 -13.18
CA VAL A 190 -12.19 1.91 -11.96
C VAL A 190 -12.51 1.04 -10.75
N TRP A 191 -13.76 0.61 -10.59
CA TRP A 191 -14.15 -0.19 -9.43
C TRP A 191 -13.63 -1.62 -9.49
N ALA A 192 -13.52 -2.23 -10.68
CA ALA A 192 -12.86 -3.52 -10.84
C ALA A 192 -11.39 -3.45 -10.42
N TRP A 193 -10.68 -2.38 -10.84
CA TRP A 193 -9.28 -2.17 -10.48
C TRP A 193 -9.08 -1.95 -8.96
N TRP A 194 -9.87 -1.06 -8.33
CA TRP A 194 -9.82 -0.86 -6.89
C TRP A 194 -10.21 -2.11 -6.10
N THR A 195 -11.20 -2.87 -6.57
CA THR A 195 -11.62 -4.14 -5.97
C THR A 195 -10.51 -5.18 -6.06
N ASN A 196 -9.86 -5.30 -7.23
CA ASN A 196 -8.73 -6.20 -7.42
C ASN A 196 -7.56 -5.84 -6.48
N LEU A 197 -7.21 -4.55 -6.37
CA LEU A 197 -6.17 -4.09 -5.46
C LEU A 197 -6.53 -4.35 -3.98
N TYR A 198 -7.75 -3.98 -3.57
CA TYR A 198 -8.22 -4.15 -2.20
C TYR A 198 -8.24 -5.63 -1.79
N ALA A 199 -8.83 -6.48 -2.62
CA ALA A 199 -8.95 -7.91 -2.34
C ALA A 199 -7.57 -8.61 -2.39
N SER A 200 -6.64 -8.17 -3.25
CA SER A 200 -5.27 -8.70 -3.30
C SER A 200 -4.53 -8.45 -1.99
N LEU A 201 -4.59 -7.22 -1.49
CA LEU A 201 -3.95 -6.84 -0.23
C LEU A 201 -4.56 -7.59 0.96
N GLN A 202 -5.89 -7.70 1.00
CA GLN A 202 -6.58 -8.41 2.07
C GLN A 202 -6.33 -9.92 2.04
N MET A 203 -6.37 -10.55 0.86
CA MET A 203 -6.05 -11.96 0.70
C MET A 203 -4.64 -12.26 1.25
N LEU A 204 -3.63 -11.53 0.79
CA LEU A 204 -2.25 -11.72 1.25
C LEU A 204 -2.13 -11.47 2.76
N TYR A 205 -2.80 -10.43 3.27
CA TYR A 205 -2.81 -10.13 4.70
C TYR A 205 -3.38 -11.27 5.54
N CYS A 206 -4.55 -11.80 5.15
CA CYS A 206 -5.22 -12.89 5.82
C CYS A 206 -4.40 -14.20 5.78
N LEU A 207 -3.77 -14.51 4.64
CA LEU A 207 -2.91 -15.69 4.52
C LEU A 207 -1.66 -15.59 5.40
N ILE A 208 -0.97 -14.45 5.37
CA ILE A 208 0.22 -14.24 6.22
C ILE A 208 -0.19 -14.24 7.70
N ALA A 209 -1.32 -13.62 8.06
CA ALA A 209 -1.85 -13.64 9.42
C ALA A 209 -2.12 -15.07 9.90
N ALA A 210 -2.79 -15.88 9.08
CA ALA A 210 -3.08 -17.27 9.38
C ALA A 210 -1.80 -18.06 9.62
N ILE A 211 -0.80 -17.96 8.72
CA ILE A 211 0.50 -18.64 8.84
C ILE A 211 1.23 -18.21 10.12
N CYS A 212 1.40 -16.91 10.33
CA CYS A 212 2.15 -16.40 11.49
C CYS A 212 1.47 -16.76 12.82
N VAL A 213 0.13 -16.76 12.88
CA VAL A 213 -0.61 -17.10 14.10
C VAL A 213 -0.68 -18.61 14.34
N SER A 214 -0.84 -19.43 13.29
CA SER A 214 -0.83 -20.89 13.42
C SER A 214 0.54 -21.42 13.84
N SER A 215 1.62 -20.82 13.33
CA SER A 215 3.00 -21.19 13.67
C SER A 215 3.49 -20.62 15.01
N GLY A 216 2.66 -19.84 15.71
CA GLY A 216 3.04 -19.24 17.00
C GLY A 216 4.05 -18.09 16.91
N ILE A 217 4.34 -17.58 15.71
CA ILE A 217 5.25 -16.45 15.48
C ILE A 217 4.65 -15.15 16.02
N SER A 218 3.31 -15.03 16.00
CA SER A 218 2.60 -13.84 16.45
C SER A 218 1.21 -14.19 17.00
N GLU A 219 0.62 -13.26 17.75
CA GLU A 219 -0.71 -13.40 18.33
C GLU A 219 -1.80 -12.68 17.51
N PRO A 220 -3.06 -13.14 17.58
CA PRO A 220 -4.20 -12.53 16.87
C PRO A 220 -4.30 -11.00 17.05
N GLN A 221 -3.97 -10.49 18.23
CA GLN A 221 -4.09 -9.06 18.54
C GLN A 221 -3.13 -8.17 17.73
N PHE A 222 -2.05 -8.72 17.18
CA PHE A 222 -1.11 -7.98 16.33
C PHE A 222 -1.56 -7.90 14.86
N TRP A 223 -2.72 -8.50 14.53
CA TRP A 223 -3.29 -8.53 13.19
C TRP A 223 -4.66 -7.81 13.09
N PRO A 224 -4.75 -6.52 13.44
CA PRO A 224 -5.99 -5.76 13.24
C PRO A 224 -6.28 -5.61 11.74
N PRO A 225 -7.55 -5.51 11.32
CA PRO A 225 -7.92 -5.30 9.92
C PRO A 225 -7.04 -4.26 9.21
N MET A 226 -6.63 -4.56 7.97
CA MET A 226 -5.78 -3.65 7.20
C MET A 226 -6.52 -2.35 6.88
N PHE A 227 -7.78 -2.47 6.48
CA PHE A 227 -8.64 -1.36 6.10
C PHE A 227 -9.64 -1.01 7.20
N GLY A 228 -10.03 0.26 7.25
CA GLY A 228 -11.14 0.73 8.07
C GLY A 228 -12.50 0.39 7.46
N LYS A 229 -13.58 0.88 8.08
CA LYS A 229 -14.95 0.64 7.59
C LYS A 229 -15.20 1.49 6.35
N LEU A 230 -15.71 0.90 5.26
CA LEU A 230 -15.93 1.63 4.00
C LEU A 230 -16.91 2.81 4.15
N HIS A 231 -17.93 2.70 5.00
CA HIS A 231 -18.86 3.80 5.26
C HIS A 231 -18.21 5.01 5.96
N ASP A 232 -17.00 4.87 6.51
CA ASP A 232 -16.25 6.00 7.06
C ASP A 232 -15.55 6.84 5.98
N ALA A 233 -15.57 6.41 4.72
CA ALA A 233 -14.91 7.08 3.59
C ALA A 233 -15.70 8.26 2.99
N TYR A 234 -16.55 8.95 3.77
CA TYR A 234 -17.38 10.06 3.29
C TYR A 234 -16.62 11.38 3.05
N THR A 235 -15.29 11.36 3.12
CA THR A 235 -14.38 12.46 2.73
C THR A 235 -13.08 11.82 2.25
N LEU A 236 -12.39 12.42 1.28
CA LEU A 236 -11.09 11.96 0.80
C LEU A 236 -10.08 11.89 1.95
N ARG A 237 -10.14 12.86 2.88
CA ARG A 237 -9.28 12.85 4.08
C ARG A 237 -9.48 11.60 4.93
N ARG A 238 -10.72 11.14 5.11
CA ARG A 238 -11.03 9.91 5.87
C ARG A 238 -10.75 8.66 5.05
N ALA A 239 -11.05 8.67 3.75
CA ALA A 239 -10.74 7.57 2.85
C ALA A 239 -9.25 7.19 2.95
N TRP A 240 -8.35 8.17 2.79
CA TRP A 240 -6.91 7.94 2.89
C TRP A 240 -6.38 7.80 4.33
N GLY A 241 -6.97 8.53 5.28
CA GLY A 241 -6.45 8.61 6.65
C GLY A 241 -6.95 7.54 7.62
N ARG A 242 -8.12 6.95 7.35
CA ARG A 242 -8.83 6.04 8.27
C ARG A 242 -9.28 4.73 7.62
N VAL A 243 -9.57 4.74 6.32
CA VAL A 243 -10.10 3.56 5.62
C VAL A 243 -9.00 2.83 4.87
N TRP A 244 -8.14 3.54 4.16
CA TRP A 244 -7.02 2.96 3.41
C TRP A 244 -5.95 2.36 4.33
N HIS A 245 -5.21 1.38 3.85
CA HIS A 245 -4.39 0.42 4.63
C HIS A 245 -3.32 0.98 5.59
N GLN A 246 -2.98 2.27 5.53
CA GLN A 246 -1.97 2.95 6.35
C GLN A 246 -0.52 2.40 6.30
N ILE A 247 -0.21 1.33 5.54
CA ILE A 247 1.14 0.74 5.41
C ILE A 247 2.23 1.78 5.09
N LEU A 248 1.97 2.78 4.24
CA LEU A 248 2.99 3.80 3.90
C LEU A 248 3.09 4.94 4.95
N ARG A 249 2.14 5.01 5.89
CA ARG A 249 1.91 6.18 6.74
C ARG A 249 3.11 6.56 7.59
N ARG A 250 3.90 5.59 8.06
CA ARG A 250 5.02 5.82 8.98
C ARG A 250 6.10 6.72 8.38
N PHE A 251 6.68 6.33 7.25
CA PHE A 251 7.70 7.14 6.60
C PHE A 251 7.11 8.40 5.96
N VAL A 252 5.90 8.32 5.39
CA VAL A 252 5.17 9.48 4.82
C VAL A 252 5.00 10.58 5.87
N THR A 253 4.53 10.22 7.08
CA THR A 253 4.33 11.18 8.17
C THR A 253 5.65 11.71 8.69
N SER A 254 6.68 10.86 8.80
CA SER A 254 7.99 11.27 9.31
C SER A 254 8.67 12.29 8.39
N ILE A 255 8.66 12.04 7.08
CA ILE A 255 9.20 12.97 6.08
C ILE A 255 8.37 14.26 6.05
N GLY A 256 7.04 14.17 6.09
CA GLY A 256 6.18 15.35 6.18
C GLY A 256 6.47 16.22 7.42
N LYS A 257 6.64 15.60 8.58
CA LYS A 257 7.00 16.31 9.83
C LYS A 257 8.36 16.97 9.71
N PHE A 258 9.35 16.24 9.20
CA PHE A 258 10.69 16.78 8.97
C PHE A 258 10.64 18.03 8.09
N VAL A 259 10.00 17.97 6.92
CA VAL A 259 9.88 19.12 6.01
C VAL A 259 9.17 20.29 6.67
N ALA A 260 8.03 20.05 7.36
CA ALA A 260 7.32 21.12 8.05
C ALA A 260 8.16 21.80 9.15
N GLN A 261 8.98 21.02 9.87
CA GLN A 261 9.88 21.55 10.89
C GLN A 261 11.05 22.32 10.28
N THR A 262 11.64 21.83 9.19
CA THR A 262 12.71 22.52 8.46
C THR A 262 12.25 23.87 7.91
N LEU A 263 10.98 23.99 7.51
CA LEU A 263 10.36 25.25 7.10
C LEU A 263 9.95 26.15 8.27
N GLY A 264 10.21 25.75 9.53
CA GLY A 264 9.89 26.54 10.71
C GLY A 264 8.41 26.57 11.09
N PHE A 265 7.58 25.68 10.54
CA PHE A 265 6.13 25.69 10.82
C PHE A 265 5.82 25.06 12.18
N PRO A 266 5.21 25.81 13.13
CA PRO A 266 4.93 25.28 14.45
C PRO A 266 3.98 24.09 14.40
N ARG A 267 4.22 23.10 15.27
CA ARG A 267 3.37 21.91 15.39
C ARG A 267 1.94 22.31 15.76
N GLY A 268 0.95 21.64 15.18
CA GLY A 268 -0.47 21.91 15.42
C GLY A 268 -1.06 23.05 14.57
N THR A 269 -0.25 23.80 13.83
CA THR A 269 -0.76 24.83 12.91
C THR A 269 -1.34 24.23 11.64
N LYS A 270 -2.24 24.98 10.97
CA LYS A 270 -2.77 24.62 9.65
C LYS A 270 -1.64 24.50 8.62
N LEU A 271 -0.68 25.42 8.65
CA LEU A 271 0.45 25.43 7.73
C LEU A 271 1.31 24.16 7.87
N SER A 272 1.61 23.75 9.10
CA SER A 272 2.30 22.47 9.37
C SER A 272 1.48 21.27 8.88
N SER A 273 0.16 21.29 9.10
CA SER A 273 -0.74 20.18 8.76
C SER A 273 -0.91 20.01 7.24
N TYR A 274 -1.07 21.11 6.49
CA TYR A 274 -1.16 21.08 5.04
C TYR A 274 0.20 20.80 4.38
N THR A 275 1.30 21.30 4.93
CA THR A 275 2.65 20.91 4.46
C THR A 275 2.84 19.39 4.56
N GLN A 276 2.50 18.81 5.70
CA GLN A 276 2.54 17.35 5.90
C GLN A 276 1.61 16.60 4.93
N LEU A 277 0.43 17.16 4.62
CA LEU A 277 -0.50 16.57 3.65
C LEU A 277 0.11 16.53 2.24
N TYR A 278 0.61 17.67 1.75
CA TYR A 278 1.17 17.79 0.40
C TYR A 278 2.45 16.96 0.25
N VAL A 279 3.38 17.08 1.22
CA VAL A 279 4.60 16.25 1.25
C VAL A 279 4.23 14.77 1.33
N GLY A 280 3.21 14.42 2.12
CA GLY A 280 2.82 13.04 2.28
C GLY A 280 2.29 12.38 0.98
N PHE A 281 1.50 13.13 0.21
CA PHE A 281 1.05 12.68 -1.11
C PHE A 281 2.17 12.74 -2.16
N PHE A 282 3.08 13.71 -2.09
CA PHE A 282 4.25 13.75 -2.96
C PHE A 282 5.16 12.52 -2.73
N VAL A 283 5.44 12.17 -1.48
CA VAL A 283 6.19 10.95 -1.11
C VAL A 283 5.46 9.70 -1.59
N SER A 284 4.14 9.61 -1.41
CA SER A 284 3.33 8.51 -1.95
C SER A 284 3.44 8.41 -3.48
N GLY A 285 3.40 9.54 -4.19
CA GLY A 285 3.60 9.59 -5.64
C GLY A 285 4.97 9.07 -6.07
N ASN A 286 6.02 9.45 -5.34
CA ASN A 286 7.37 8.94 -5.61
C ASN A 286 7.48 7.45 -5.33
N VAL A 287 6.86 6.92 -4.27
CA VAL A 287 6.78 5.46 -4.03
C VAL A 287 6.21 4.74 -5.25
N HIS A 288 5.12 5.25 -5.81
CA HIS A 288 4.48 4.65 -6.97
C HIS A 288 5.23 4.89 -8.29
N ALA A 289 6.06 5.94 -8.39
CA ALA A 289 6.94 6.15 -9.55
C ALA A 289 7.93 4.99 -9.77
N TRP A 290 8.40 4.35 -8.70
CA TRP A 290 9.20 3.12 -8.80
C TRP A 290 8.37 1.94 -9.33
N GLY A 291 7.08 1.90 -8.98
CA GLY A 291 6.10 1.00 -9.59
C GLY A 291 5.96 1.28 -11.08
N ASP A 292 5.82 2.55 -11.50
CA ASP A 292 5.75 2.92 -12.93
C ASP A 292 6.96 2.38 -13.69
N ARG A 293 8.17 2.60 -13.15
CA ARG A 293 9.41 2.11 -13.74
C ARG A 293 9.41 0.59 -13.85
N MET A 294 9.10 -0.13 -12.78
CA MET A 294 9.12 -1.59 -12.80
C MET A 294 7.99 -2.15 -13.66
N ALA A 295 6.87 -1.46 -13.83
CA ALA A 295 5.80 -1.83 -14.77
C ALA A 295 6.17 -1.62 -16.25
N GLY A 296 7.30 -0.96 -16.54
CA GLY A 296 7.71 -0.63 -17.92
C GLY A 296 7.14 0.69 -18.44
N SER A 297 6.47 1.46 -17.58
CA SER A 297 5.87 2.75 -17.89
C SER A 297 6.81 3.91 -17.56
N LYS A 298 6.42 5.13 -17.96
CA LYS A 298 7.20 6.35 -17.72
C LYS A 298 7.32 6.61 -16.22
N PHE A 299 8.57 6.67 -15.72
CA PHE A 299 8.84 6.98 -14.32
C PHE A 299 8.22 8.34 -13.93
N GLY A 300 7.43 8.33 -12.85
CA GLY A 300 6.80 9.54 -12.29
C GLY A 300 5.41 9.84 -12.84
N GLN A 301 4.85 8.99 -13.69
CA GLN A 301 3.49 9.12 -14.20
C GLN A 301 2.45 9.13 -13.07
N SER A 302 2.64 8.31 -12.03
CA SER A 302 1.76 8.26 -10.87
C SER A 302 1.78 9.53 -10.00
N ILE A 303 2.86 10.32 -10.03
CA ILE A 303 3.09 11.42 -9.07
C ILE A 303 1.95 12.45 -9.10
N LEU A 304 1.52 12.82 -10.31
CA LEU A 304 0.48 13.83 -10.47
C LEU A 304 -0.83 13.41 -9.81
N TRP A 305 -1.27 12.17 -10.02
CA TRP A 305 -2.51 11.66 -9.43
C TRP A 305 -2.47 11.67 -7.89
N PHE A 306 -1.33 11.30 -7.30
CA PHE A 306 -1.18 11.38 -5.84
C PHE A 306 -1.21 12.83 -5.35
N GLN A 307 -0.55 13.75 -6.06
CA GLN A 307 -0.56 15.16 -5.68
C GLN A 307 -1.97 15.78 -5.75
N LEU A 308 -2.78 15.37 -6.73
CA LEU A 308 -4.19 15.78 -6.85
C LEU A 308 -5.01 15.44 -5.59
N GLN A 309 -4.70 14.36 -4.88
CA GLN A 309 -5.41 13.99 -3.66
C GLN A 309 -5.24 15.05 -2.56
N ALA A 310 -4.04 15.63 -2.41
CA ALA A 310 -3.79 16.71 -1.45
C ALA A 310 -4.59 17.98 -1.79
N VAL A 311 -4.65 18.32 -3.09
CA VAL A 311 -5.43 19.46 -3.58
C VAL A 311 -6.91 19.26 -3.29
N ALA A 312 -7.44 18.09 -3.65
CA ALA A 312 -8.84 17.75 -3.45
C ALA A 312 -9.24 17.74 -1.97
N ILE A 313 -8.39 17.20 -1.09
CA ILE A 313 -8.61 17.25 0.36
C ILE A 313 -8.62 18.70 0.86
N THR A 314 -7.78 19.57 0.32
CA THR A 314 -7.73 20.98 0.73
C THR A 314 -9.01 21.72 0.31
N LEU A 315 -9.52 21.46 -0.91
CA LEU A 315 -10.79 22.00 -1.38
C LEU A 315 -11.97 21.44 -0.58
N GLU A 316 -11.98 20.13 -0.33
CA GLU A 316 -12.98 19.43 0.49
C GLU A 316 -13.04 20.02 1.91
N ASP A 317 -11.89 20.22 2.56
CA ASP A 317 -11.82 20.85 3.88
C ASP A 317 -12.39 22.28 3.85
N ALA A 318 -12.13 23.06 2.80
CA ALA A 318 -12.67 24.41 2.65
C ALA A 318 -14.20 24.38 2.52
N VAL A 319 -14.76 23.50 1.69
CA VAL A 319 -16.21 23.29 1.55
C VAL A 319 -16.85 22.89 2.88
N ILE A 320 -16.24 21.95 3.62
CA ILE A 320 -16.72 21.51 4.93
C ILE A 320 -16.72 22.68 5.94
N VAL A 321 -15.67 23.52 5.94
CA VAL A 321 -15.60 24.69 6.82
C VAL A 321 -16.67 25.72 6.47
N LEU A 322 -16.89 26.01 5.18
CA LEU A 322 -17.93 26.92 4.73
C LEU A 322 -19.33 26.41 5.09
N GLY A 323 -19.60 25.11 4.88
CA GLY A 323 -20.87 24.50 5.24
C GLY A 323 -21.16 24.59 6.75
N LYS A 324 -20.16 24.35 7.59
CA LYS A 324 -20.30 24.53 9.05
C LYS A 324 -20.57 25.99 9.42
N ARG A 325 -19.93 26.95 8.76
CA ARG A 325 -20.19 28.39 8.97
C ARG A 325 -21.59 28.82 8.51
N ALA A 326 -22.12 28.16 7.48
CA ALA A 326 -23.50 28.35 7.02
C ALA A 326 -24.56 27.67 7.92
N GLY A 327 -24.14 27.03 9.02
CA GLY A 327 -25.05 26.42 9.99
C GLY A 327 -25.35 24.94 9.75
N PHE A 328 -24.76 24.30 8.73
CA PHE A 328 -24.93 22.86 8.53
C PHE A 328 -24.23 22.07 9.64
N ARG A 329 -25.02 21.23 10.32
CA ARG A 329 -24.54 20.28 11.33
C ARG A 329 -24.27 18.93 10.68
N ASP A 330 -23.46 18.12 11.36
CA ASP A 330 -23.22 16.73 10.94
C ASP A 330 -24.56 15.97 10.86
N HIS A 331 -24.83 15.37 9.71
CA HIS A 331 -26.07 14.69 9.40
C HIS A 331 -25.79 13.56 8.41
N ILE A 332 -26.59 12.48 8.46
CA ILE A 332 -26.41 11.32 7.58
C ILE A 332 -26.43 11.71 6.09
N LEU A 333 -27.27 12.68 5.73
CA LEU A 333 -27.34 13.24 4.37
C LEU A 333 -25.97 13.72 3.86
N TRP A 334 -25.25 14.51 4.65
CA TRP A 334 -23.94 15.04 4.26
C TRP A 334 -22.89 13.94 4.14
N ARG A 335 -22.99 12.89 4.96
CA ARG A 335 -22.12 11.72 4.86
C ARG A 335 -22.41 10.90 3.61
N THR A 336 -23.68 10.74 3.23
CA THR A 336 -24.07 10.08 1.97
C THR A 336 -23.59 10.87 0.76
N ILE A 337 -23.79 12.19 0.75
CA ILE A 337 -23.26 13.08 -0.30
C ILE A 337 -21.73 12.98 -0.36
N GLY A 338 -21.06 12.94 0.80
CA GLY A 338 -19.63 12.74 0.89
C GLY A 338 -19.13 11.41 0.33
N LEU A 339 -19.88 10.31 0.52
CA LEU A 339 -19.57 9.02 -0.09
C LEU A 339 -19.68 9.08 -1.61
N LEU A 340 -20.74 9.71 -2.14
CA LEU A 340 -20.90 9.93 -3.58
C LEU A 340 -19.77 10.79 -4.14
N TRP A 341 -19.41 11.89 -3.45
CA TRP A 341 -18.28 12.74 -3.82
C TRP A 341 -16.98 11.95 -3.93
N VAL A 342 -16.64 11.14 -2.91
CA VAL A 342 -15.42 10.33 -2.92
C VAL A 342 -15.46 9.30 -4.04
N ALA A 343 -16.58 8.61 -4.23
CA ALA A 343 -16.76 7.64 -5.32
C ALA A 343 -16.56 8.29 -6.70
N THR A 344 -17.22 9.43 -6.94
CA THR A 344 -17.09 10.20 -8.18
C THR A 344 -15.66 10.71 -8.38
N TRP A 345 -15.00 11.20 -7.32
CA TRP A 345 -13.61 11.64 -7.40
C TRP A 345 -12.67 10.54 -7.87
N PHE A 346 -12.81 9.32 -7.33
CA PHE A 346 -12.04 8.17 -7.79
C PHE A 346 -12.37 7.80 -9.24
N VAL A 347 -13.66 7.73 -9.62
CA VAL A 347 -14.06 7.46 -11.02
C VAL A 347 -13.42 8.44 -12.00
N LEU A 348 -13.40 9.73 -11.67
CA LEU A 348 -12.89 10.77 -12.57
C LEU A 348 -11.36 10.81 -12.64
N THR A 349 -10.66 10.53 -11.53
CA THR A 349 -9.21 10.73 -11.46
C THR A 349 -8.39 9.45 -11.60
N THR A 350 -8.93 8.28 -11.20
CA THR A 350 -8.24 6.99 -11.31
C THR A 350 -7.76 6.64 -12.73
N PRO A 351 -8.40 7.06 -13.85
CA PRO A 351 -7.82 6.90 -15.18
C PRO A 351 -6.37 7.38 -15.31
N MET A 352 -5.98 8.45 -14.60
CA MET A 352 -4.60 8.95 -14.60
C MET A 352 -3.62 7.97 -13.96
N LEU A 353 -4.07 7.26 -12.90
CA LEU A 353 -3.26 6.27 -12.21
C LEU A 353 -3.21 4.96 -13.00
N THR A 354 -4.35 4.49 -13.52
CA THR A 354 -4.41 3.26 -14.33
C THR A 354 -3.70 3.37 -15.67
N ALA A 355 -3.40 4.60 -16.11
CA ALA A 355 -2.60 4.83 -17.31
C ALA A 355 -1.20 4.18 -17.22
N VAL A 356 -0.68 3.92 -16.01
CA VAL A 356 0.57 3.14 -15.84
C VAL A 356 0.43 1.70 -16.37
N ILE A 357 -0.78 1.13 -16.25
CA ILE A 357 -1.06 -0.24 -16.68
C ILE A 357 -1.34 -0.26 -18.18
N THR A 358 -2.20 0.64 -18.67
CA THR A 358 -2.54 0.67 -20.11
C THR A 358 -1.34 1.08 -20.97
N ASN A 359 -0.52 2.03 -20.50
CA ASN A 359 0.66 2.51 -21.26
C ASN A 359 1.81 1.49 -21.29
N ALA A 360 1.79 0.47 -20.43
CA ALA A 360 2.73 -0.64 -20.54
C ALA A 360 2.51 -1.45 -21.83
N ALA A 361 1.34 -1.30 -22.47
CA ALA A 361 0.96 -1.93 -23.73
C ALA A 361 1.10 -3.46 -23.72
N GLN A 362 0.86 -4.07 -22.55
CA GLN A 362 0.91 -5.52 -22.34
C GLN A 362 -0.44 -6.03 -21.85
N PRO A 363 -0.90 -7.20 -22.34
CA PRO A 363 -2.08 -7.86 -21.78
C PRO A 363 -1.92 -8.14 -20.29
N LEU A 364 -3.00 -7.96 -19.53
CA LEU A 364 -3.05 -8.37 -18.14
C LEU A 364 -3.07 -9.89 -18.05
N ARG A 365 -2.36 -10.42 -17.04
CA ARG A 365 -2.43 -11.84 -16.71
C ARG A 365 -3.43 -12.08 -15.58
N PRO A 366 -3.97 -13.31 -15.47
CA PRO A 366 -4.77 -13.69 -14.31
C PRO A 366 -4.03 -13.41 -13.01
N THR A 367 -4.69 -12.70 -12.09
CA THR A 367 -4.12 -12.40 -10.77
C THR A 367 -3.89 -13.69 -9.97
N LEU A 368 -4.83 -14.64 -10.08
CA LEU A 368 -4.81 -15.95 -9.43
C LEU A 368 -4.24 -17.04 -10.36
N PRO A 369 -3.57 -18.07 -9.82
CA PRO A 369 -3.07 -19.19 -10.61
C PRO A 369 -4.17 -20.10 -11.17
N PHE A 370 -5.36 -20.06 -10.58
CA PHE A 370 -6.57 -20.74 -11.05
C PHE A 370 -7.78 -19.83 -10.82
N SER A 371 -8.81 -19.98 -11.66
CA SER A 371 -10.06 -19.22 -11.57
C SER A 371 -11.22 -20.16 -11.24
N PRO A 372 -11.75 -20.14 -10.01
CA PRO A 372 -12.97 -20.87 -9.67
C PRO A 372 -14.15 -20.55 -10.60
N LEU A 373 -14.32 -19.30 -11.01
CA LEU A 373 -15.40 -18.83 -11.87
C LEU A 373 -15.28 -19.38 -13.30
N LEU A 374 -14.09 -19.32 -13.90
CA LEU A 374 -13.86 -19.94 -15.21
C LEU A 374 -13.93 -21.48 -15.12
N GLY A 375 -13.53 -22.06 -13.99
CA GLY A 375 -13.70 -23.50 -13.74
C GLY A 375 -15.17 -23.93 -13.66
N ILE A 376 -16.03 -23.14 -12.98
CA ILE A 376 -17.48 -23.37 -12.92
C ILE A 376 -18.10 -23.12 -14.30
N GLN A 377 -17.72 -22.06 -15.01
CA GLN A 377 -18.19 -21.79 -16.36
C GLN A 377 -17.86 -22.96 -17.30
N TRP A 378 -16.62 -23.46 -17.26
CA TRP A 378 -16.19 -24.60 -18.04
C TRP A 378 -16.99 -25.87 -17.67
N TRP A 379 -17.18 -26.15 -16.39
CA TRP A 379 -17.98 -27.28 -15.92
C TRP A 379 -19.46 -27.18 -16.36
N LEU A 380 -20.05 -25.99 -16.30
CA LEU A 380 -21.41 -25.77 -16.81
C LEU A 380 -21.46 -25.97 -18.32
N TRP A 381 -20.46 -25.48 -19.06
CA TRP A 381 -20.36 -25.71 -20.51
C TRP A 381 -20.27 -27.20 -20.86
N THR A 382 -19.44 -27.98 -20.16
CA THR A 382 -19.31 -29.42 -20.42
C THR A 382 -20.58 -30.20 -20.03
N VAL A 383 -21.21 -29.85 -18.91
CA VAL A 383 -22.45 -30.51 -18.46
C VAL A 383 -23.66 -30.15 -19.32
N TYR A 384 -23.78 -28.91 -19.81
CA TYR A 384 -24.94 -28.46 -20.60
C TYR A 384 -24.84 -28.76 -22.09
N LEU A 385 -23.63 -28.85 -22.66
CA LEU A 385 -23.45 -29.05 -24.11
C LEU A 385 -22.99 -30.44 -24.51
N GLY A 386 -22.76 -31.34 -23.55
CA GLY A 386 -22.62 -32.77 -23.81
C GLY A 386 -21.55 -33.12 -24.84
N GLU A 387 -20.30 -32.72 -24.58
CA GLU A 387 -19.12 -33.41 -25.11
C GLU A 387 -18.48 -34.28 -24.04
#